data_AF-A0A9E3EIF1-F1
#
_entry.id   AF-A0A9E3EIF1-F1
#
_cell.length_a   1.000
_cell.length_b   1.000
_cell.length_c   1.000
_cell.angle_alpha   90.00
_cell.angle_beta   90.00
_cell.angle_gamma   90.00
#
_symmetry.space_group_name_H-M   'P 1'
#
loop_
_entity.id
_entity.type
_entity.pdbx_description
1 polymer ?
#
loop_
_entity_poly.entity_id
_entity_poly.type
_entity_poly.pdbx_seq_one_letter_code
_entity_poly.pdbx_strand_id
1 'polypeptide(L)'
;DFFSDVSAIAADLRNQPVSPDELQRAKLPAFDSLEKRRETNEYWINALADAQTDPRRLAAIRTSEAQLQRVTAEDIQKAAQAYLKDDRAWKLEVRPQTR
;
A
#
# COMPACT_ATOMS: atom_id res chain seq x y z
N ASP A 1 -18.75 -13.59 2.68
CA ASP A 1 -18.89 -12.60 3.76
C ASP A 1 -17.61 -11.78 3.79
N PHE A 2 -17.60 -10.59 4.40
CA PHE A 2 -16.46 -9.66 4.28
C PHE A 2 -15.11 -10.31 4.63
N PHE A 3 -15.03 -11.03 5.75
CA PHE A 3 -13.77 -11.63 6.19
C PHE A 3 -13.33 -12.83 5.36
N SER A 4 -14.28 -13.61 4.81
CA SER A 4 -13.98 -14.66 3.86
C SER A 4 -13.37 -14.08 2.59
N ASP A 5 -13.97 -13.02 2.05
CA ASP A 5 -13.50 -12.40 0.80
C ASP A 5 -12.11 -11.79 0.98
N VAL A 6 -11.87 -11.09 2.09
CA VAL A 6 -10.53 -10.57 2.45
C VAL A 6 -9.51 -11.69 2.59
N SER A 7 -9.87 -12.81 3.23
CA SER A 7 -8.97 -13.95 3.40
C SER A 7 -8.66 -14.62 2.06
N ALA A 8 -9.64 -14.72 1.16
CA ALA A 8 -9.46 -15.26 -0.19
C ALA A 8 -8.55 -14.39 -1.04
N ILE A 9 -8.75 -13.06 -1.04
CA ILE A 9 -7.89 -12.11 -1.78
C ILE A 9 -6.46 -12.15 -1.22
N ALA A 10 -6.29 -12.16 0.10
CA ALA A 10 -4.98 -12.26 0.72
C ALA A 10 -4.27 -13.58 0.33
N ALA A 11 -5.00 -14.69 0.28
CA ALA A 11 -4.47 -15.96 -0.18
C ALA A 11 -4.07 -15.93 -1.66
N ASP A 12 -4.88 -15.33 -2.52
CA ASP A 12 -4.57 -15.22 -3.95
C ASP A 12 -3.30 -14.39 -4.18
N LEU A 13 -3.17 -13.23 -3.53
CA LEU A 13 -1.96 -12.40 -3.59
C LEU A 13 -0.69 -13.09 -3.08
N ARG A 14 -0.81 -14.05 -2.14
CA ARG A 14 0.33 -14.87 -1.69
C ARG A 14 0.70 -15.93 -2.72
N ASN A 15 -0.30 -16.55 -3.33
CA ASN A 15 -0.16 -17.76 -4.12
C ASN A 15 0.13 -17.47 -5.60
N GLN A 16 -0.35 -16.34 -6.13
CA GLN A 16 -0.26 -15.98 -7.54
C GLN A 16 0.23 -14.53 -7.69
N PRO A 17 1.21 -14.26 -8.56
CA PRO A 17 1.54 -12.89 -8.93
C PRO A 17 0.34 -12.20 -9.61
N VAL A 18 0.13 -10.93 -9.28
CA VAL A 18 -0.87 -10.10 -9.98
C VAL A 18 -0.52 -9.96 -11.46
N SER A 19 -1.53 -9.79 -12.31
CA SER A 19 -1.30 -9.62 -13.74
C SER A 19 -0.61 -8.29 -14.06
N PRO A 20 0.18 -8.20 -15.15
CA PRO A 20 0.80 -6.93 -15.56
C PRO A 20 -0.21 -5.80 -15.82
N ASP A 21 -1.36 -6.12 -16.41
CA ASP A 21 -2.44 -5.16 -16.68
C ASP A 21 -3.04 -4.62 -15.37
N GLU A 22 -3.32 -5.50 -14.42
CA GLU A 22 -3.84 -5.12 -13.11
C GLU A 22 -2.85 -4.25 -12.35
N LEU A 23 -1.57 -4.63 -12.33
CA LEU A 23 -0.53 -3.83 -11.71
C LEU A 23 -0.41 -2.44 -12.34
N GLN A 24 -0.44 -2.36 -13.67
CA GLN A 24 -0.37 -1.08 -14.38
C GLN A 24 -1.59 -0.20 -14.06
N ARG A 25 -2.79 -0.79 -14.07
CA ARG A 25 -4.04 -0.10 -13.72
C ARG A 25 -4.05 0.38 -12.27
N ALA A 26 -3.42 -0.34 -11.35
CA ALA A 26 -3.28 0.07 -9.96
C ALA A 26 -2.22 1.18 -9.77
N LYS A 27 -1.12 1.15 -10.53
CA LYS A 27 -0.03 2.14 -10.44
C LYS A 27 -0.42 3.53 -10.93
N LEU A 28 -1.18 3.62 -12.03
CA LEU A 28 -1.50 4.90 -12.66
C LEU A 28 -2.20 5.88 -11.69
N PRO A 29 -3.31 5.52 -11.00
CA PRO A 29 -3.94 6.42 -10.03
C PRO A 29 -3.03 6.79 -8.86
N ALA A 30 -2.17 5.86 -8.41
CA ALA A 30 -1.25 6.10 -7.30
C ALA A 30 -0.17 7.13 -7.67
N PHE A 31 0.32 7.08 -8.91
CA PHE A 31 1.25 8.05 -9.47
C PHE A 31 0.60 9.44 -9.56
N ASP A 32 -0.54 9.54 -10.23
CA ASP A 32 -1.27 10.80 -10.41
C ASP A 32 -1.64 11.43 -9.06
N SER A 33 -2.03 10.61 -8.08
CA SER A 33 -2.32 11.07 -6.72
C SER A 33 -1.07 11.58 -5.98
N LEU A 34 0.09 10.96 -6.19
CA LEU A 34 1.34 11.42 -5.60
C LEU A 34 1.77 12.76 -6.23
N GLU A 35 1.68 12.90 -7.55
CA GLU A 35 2.01 14.13 -8.27
C GLU A 35 1.14 15.29 -7.80
N LYS A 36 -0.19 15.11 -7.82
CA LYS A 36 -1.14 16.14 -7.35
C LYS A 36 -0.93 16.55 -5.89
N ARG A 37 -0.63 15.58 -5.01
CA ARG A 37 -0.36 15.91 -3.60
C ARG A 37 0.90 16.75 -3.44
N ARG A 38 1.93 16.53 -4.25
CA ARG A 38 3.18 17.32 -4.20
C ARG A 38 3.00 18.79 -4.56
N GLU A 39 1.88 19.17 -5.15
CA GLU A 39 1.54 20.57 -5.41
C GLU A 39 0.95 21.28 -4.18
N THR A 40 0.62 20.56 -3.11
CA THR A 40 -0.04 21.13 -1.93
C THR A 40 0.91 21.37 -0.77
N ASN A 41 0.68 22.46 -0.03
CA ASN A 41 1.43 22.75 1.20
C ASN A 41 1.25 21.67 2.26
N GLU A 42 0.05 21.07 2.33
CA GLU A 42 -0.25 19.99 3.27
C GLU A 42 0.69 18.79 3.08
N TYR A 43 0.98 18.41 1.83
CA TYR A 43 1.94 17.35 1.57
C TYR A 43 3.33 17.69 2.13
N TRP A 44 3.84 18.89 1.84
CA TRP A 44 5.18 19.28 2.25
C TRP A 44 5.33 19.39 3.77
N ILE A 45 4.32 19.93 4.46
CA ILE A 45 4.28 19.99 5.92
C ILE A 45 4.41 18.58 6.51
N ASN A 46 3.65 17.61 6.00
CA ASN A 46 3.69 16.23 6.50
C ASN A 46 4.95 15.46 6.09
N ALA A 47 5.43 15.65 4.86
CA ALA A 47 6.59 14.95 4.34
C ALA A 47 7.88 15.37 5.08
N LEU A 48 8.00 16.65 5.43
CA LEU A 48 9.20 17.24 6.03
C LEU A 48 9.18 17.30 7.57
N ALA A 49 8.07 17.00 8.24
CA ALA A 49 7.89 17.17 9.69
C ALA A 49 9.05 16.61 10.57
N ASP A 50 9.62 15.47 10.16
CA ASP A 50 10.72 14.79 10.88
C ASP A 50 11.97 14.58 10.01
N ALA A 51 12.09 15.29 8.87
CA ALA A 51 13.20 15.10 7.94
C ALA A 51 14.58 15.50 8.52
N GLN A 52 14.57 16.35 9.56
CA GLN A 52 15.72 16.83 10.31
C GLN A 52 16.30 15.78 11.28
N THR A 53 15.49 14.82 11.74
CA THR A 53 15.91 13.74 12.66
C THR A 53 15.92 12.37 12.01
N ASP A 54 15.18 12.17 10.92
CA ASP A 54 15.18 10.94 10.13
C ASP A 54 15.62 11.20 8.67
N PRO A 55 16.90 10.99 8.34
CA PRO A 55 17.42 11.23 6.99
C PRO A 55 16.77 10.33 5.93
N ARG A 56 16.14 9.22 6.33
CA ARG A 56 15.43 8.32 5.39
C ARG A 56 14.24 8.99 4.75
N ARG A 57 13.64 10.01 5.39
CA ARG A 57 12.48 10.73 4.85
C ARG A 57 12.84 11.54 3.62
N LEU A 58 13.97 12.26 3.66
CA LEU A 58 14.45 13.02 2.49
C LEU A 58 14.81 12.08 1.33
N ALA A 59 15.38 10.91 1.63
CA ALA A 59 15.60 9.88 0.61
C ALA A 59 14.28 9.40 0.01
N ALA A 60 13.31 9.02 0.85
CA ALA A 60 11.99 8.58 0.42
C ALA A 60 11.29 9.64 -0.45
N ILE A 61 11.30 10.92 -0.06
CA ILE A 61 10.73 12.01 -0.88
C ILE A 61 11.37 12.03 -2.28
N ARG A 62 12.69 11.90 -2.37
CA ARG A 62 13.39 11.92 -3.68
C ARG A 62 13.14 10.66 -4.51
N THR A 63 12.92 9.51 -3.88
CA THR A 63 12.86 8.22 -4.59
C THR A 63 11.46 7.63 -4.75
N SER A 64 10.46 8.11 -4.01
CA SER A 64 9.13 7.47 -3.91
C SER A 64 8.46 7.22 -5.26
N GLU A 65 8.55 8.20 -6.16
CA GLU A 65 7.95 8.11 -7.49
C GLU A 65 8.61 7.02 -8.35
N ALA A 66 9.94 7.07 -8.44
CA ALA A 66 10.71 6.05 -9.16
C ALA A 66 10.60 4.66 -8.51
N GLN A 67 10.44 4.60 -7.19
CA GLN A 67 10.19 3.35 -6.48
C GLN A 67 8.81 2.79 -6.83
N LEU A 68 7.76 3.62 -6.82
CA LEU A 68 6.40 3.23 -7.20
C LEU A 68 6.35 2.68 -8.64
N GLN A 69 7.05 3.34 -9.57
CA GLN A 69 7.13 2.88 -10.96
C GLN A 69 7.82 1.51 -11.09
N ARG A 70 8.85 1.24 -10.28
CA ARG A 70 9.66 0.01 -10.35
C ARG A 70 9.04 -1.21 -9.68
N VAL A 71 8.03 -1.05 -8.82
CA VAL A 71 7.37 -2.17 -8.12
C VAL A 71 6.96 -3.26 -9.12
N THR A 72 7.33 -4.51 -8.89
CA THR A 72 6.89 -5.63 -9.75
C THR A 72 5.79 -6.47 -9.12
N ALA A 73 5.19 -7.37 -9.89
CA ALA A 73 4.21 -8.33 -9.37
C ALA A 73 4.84 -9.26 -8.32
N GLU A 74 6.11 -9.63 -8.52
CA GLU A 74 6.88 -10.44 -7.58
C GLU A 74 7.16 -9.69 -6.28
N ASP A 75 7.41 -8.38 -6.32
CA ASP A 75 7.59 -7.57 -5.10
C ASP A 75 6.31 -7.57 -4.26
N ILE A 76 5.14 -7.44 -4.92
CA ILE A 76 3.83 -7.52 -4.27
C ILE A 76 3.62 -8.89 -3.67
N GLN A 77 3.89 -9.96 -4.41
CA GLN A 77 3.74 -11.33 -3.93
C GLN A 77 4.65 -11.61 -2.72
N LYS A 78 5.92 -11.17 -2.77
CA LYS A 78 6.86 -11.28 -1.64
C LYS A 78 6.32 -10.55 -0.41
N ALA A 79 5.80 -9.33 -0.58
CA ALA A 79 5.19 -8.58 0.51
C ALA A 79 3.95 -9.29 1.08
N ALA A 80 3.09 -9.83 0.20
CA ALA A 80 1.91 -10.59 0.61
C ALA A 80 2.29 -11.82 1.43
N GLN A 81 3.29 -12.60 0.99
CA GLN A 81 3.80 -13.76 1.73
C GLN A 81 4.43 -13.39 3.08
N ALA A 82 5.08 -12.23 3.15
CA ALA A 82 5.69 -11.75 4.39
C ALA A 82 4.65 -11.29 5.42
N TYR A 83 3.62 -10.56 5.00
CA TYR A 83 2.78 -9.79 5.91
C TYR A 83 1.32 -10.23 5.97
N LEU A 84 0.73 -10.69 4.86
CA LEU A 84 -0.68 -11.06 4.83
C LEU A 84 -0.86 -12.49 5.33
N LYS A 85 -0.51 -12.79 6.59
CA LYS A 85 -0.62 -14.17 7.11
C LYS A 85 -1.87 -14.36 7.94
N ASP A 86 -2.62 -15.42 7.65
CA ASP A 86 -3.92 -15.68 8.28
C ASP A 86 -3.77 -15.94 9.79
N ASP A 87 -2.67 -16.56 10.22
CA ASP A 87 -2.34 -16.83 11.63
C ASP A 87 -1.99 -15.57 12.44
N ARG A 88 -1.71 -14.45 11.76
CA ARG A 88 -1.42 -13.13 12.36
C ARG A 88 -2.54 -12.12 12.13
N ALA A 89 -3.60 -12.51 11.44
CA ALA A 89 -4.70 -11.62 11.13
C ALA A 89 -5.58 -11.38 12.36
N TRP A 90 -5.73 -10.11 12.75
CA TRP A 90 -6.71 -9.70 13.75
C TRP A 90 -7.97 -9.17 13.08
N LYS A 91 -9.15 -9.63 13.52
CA LYS A 91 -10.45 -9.32 12.90
C LYS A 91 -11.37 -8.70 13.95
N LEU A 92 -12.01 -7.58 13.60
CA LEU A 92 -12.98 -6.88 14.43
C LEU A 92 -14.21 -6.52 13.60
N GLU A 93 -15.40 -6.83 14.11
CA GLU A 93 -16.66 -6.39 13.53
C GLU A 93 -17.46 -5.64 14.60
N VAL A 94 -17.85 -4.40 14.30
CA VAL A 94 -18.74 -3.62 15.16
C VAL A 94 -20.15 -3.75 14.61
N ARG A 95 -21.06 -4.26 15.44
CA ARG A 95 -22.48 -4.40 15.10
C ARG A 95 -23.33 -3.47 15.98
N PRO A 96 -24.46 -2.96 15.45
CA PRO A 96 -25.42 -2.24 16.28
C PRO A 96 -25.89 -3.10 17.45
N GLN A 97 -26.11 -2.49 18.62
CA GLN A 97 -26.76 -3.19 19.72
C GLN A 97 -28.22 -3.44 19.34
N THR A 98 -28.62 -4.71 19.26
CA THR A 98 -30.02 -5.09 19.10
C THR A 98 -30.78 -4.67 20.37
N ARG A 99 -31.85 -3.89 20.20
CA ARG A 99 -32.68 -3.39 21.30
C ARG A 99 -33.68 -4.43 21.77
#